data_AF-A0A1H0Z5C0-F1
#
_entry.id   AF-A0A1H0Z5C0-F1
#
_cell.length_a   1.000
_cell.length_b   1.000
_cell.length_c   1.000
_cell.angle_alpha   90.00
_cell.angle_beta   90.00
_cell.angle_gamma   90.00
#
_symmetry.space_group_name_H-M   'P 1'
#
loop_
_entity.id
_entity.type
_entity.pdbx_description
1 polymer ?
#
loop_
_entity_poly.entity_id
_entity_poly.type
_entity_poly.pdbx_seq_one_letter_code
_entity_poly.pdbx_strand_id
1 'polypeptide(L)'
;MSTVDQPTKTEELRRRRLMAVTFMWEAIRRSGSANPNQFGRWFDAQTATWTHIPKSGSDANAKSGQLKATEDQKKWYPFAKGESPLSKATLSYLARLLPDIYSNHWSGPERLWEALWGPPEDLWSICGASVYQSPLPKPDADPELFAGSGLPFEESLHNFEASLLARHLMYGPELELRDLTESIAMYRLHQSVNRLAKTGGAGAYRCVRICLDAPEVRWHLRSLSAFANFSLYDELNSELVATELDRLKREPSYRTAIDTSDVQAYVLNPREFCSEEQKVELALITP
;
A
#
# COMPACT_ATOMS: atom_id res chain seq x y z
N MET A 1 -2.03 15.67 23.70
CA MET A 1 -2.87 15.49 22.50
C MET A 1 -2.07 15.98 21.31
N SER A 2 -1.34 15.09 20.66
CA SER A 2 -0.53 15.42 19.49
C SER A 2 -1.45 15.43 18.28
N THR A 3 -1.52 16.56 17.59
CA THR A 3 -2.15 16.67 16.28
C THR A 3 -1.44 15.68 15.35
N VAL A 4 -2.16 14.65 14.92
CA VAL A 4 -1.78 13.93 13.70
C VAL A 4 -1.70 15.02 12.64
N ASP A 5 -0.49 15.35 12.16
CA ASP A 5 -0.30 16.37 11.13
C ASP A 5 -1.20 15.99 9.95
N GLN A 6 -2.28 16.75 9.78
CA GLN A 6 -3.20 16.50 8.69
C GLN A 6 -2.45 16.71 7.38
N PRO A 7 -2.61 15.82 6.38
CA PRO A 7 -1.95 15.99 5.11
C PRO A 7 -2.31 17.35 4.52
N THR A 8 -1.33 18.02 3.95
CA THR A 8 -1.55 19.26 3.22
C THR A 8 -2.49 18.99 2.03
N LYS A 9 -3.20 20.02 1.55
CA LYS A 9 -4.07 19.90 0.36
C LYS A 9 -3.33 19.34 -0.86
N THR A 10 -2.04 19.64 -0.98
CA THR A 10 -1.17 19.14 -2.05
C THR A 10 -0.92 17.64 -1.91
N GLU A 11 -0.64 17.15 -0.70
CA GLU A 11 -0.47 15.73 -0.41
C GLU A 11 -1.77 14.96 -0.59
N GLU A 12 -2.90 15.48 -0.11
CA GLU A 12 -4.21 14.87 -0.34
C GLU A 12 -4.52 14.73 -1.83
N LEU A 13 -4.24 15.77 -2.63
CA LEU A 13 -4.42 15.72 -4.07
C LEU A 13 -3.49 14.68 -4.72
N ARG A 14 -2.23 14.61 -4.30
CA ARG A 14 -1.27 13.60 -4.75
C ARG A 14 -1.78 12.18 -4.44
N ARG A 15 -2.17 11.91 -3.20
CA ARG A 15 -2.74 10.61 -2.77
C ARG A 15 -3.93 10.20 -3.62
N ARG A 16 -4.88 11.13 -3.83
CA ARG A 16 -6.07 10.87 -4.65
C ARG A 16 -5.74 10.61 -6.13
N ARG A 17 -4.64 11.16 -6.67
CA ARG A 17 -4.15 10.84 -8.01
C ARG A 17 -3.55 9.43 -8.07
N LEU A 18 -2.77 9.03 -7.06
CA LEU A 18 -2.24 7.66 -6.94
C LEU A 18 -3.38 6.64 -6.90
N MET A 19 -4.37 6.86 -6.03
CA MET A 19 -5.57 6.02 -5.92
C MET A 19 -6.37 5.95 -7.22
N ALA A 20 -6.48 7.07 -7.95
CA ALA A 20 -7.17 7.11 -9.23
C ALA A 20 -6.46 6.28 -10.30
N VAL A 21 -5.13 6.36 -10.39
CA VAL A 21 -4.33 5.58 -11.34
C VAL A 21 -4.50 4.09 -11.10
N THR A 22 -4.29 3.63 -9.87
CA THR A 22 -4.40 2.19 -9.55
C THR A 22 -5.81 1.67 -9.78
N PHE A 23 -6.83 2.45 -9.41
CA PHE A 23 -8.22 2.12 -9.68
C PHE A 23 -8.50 2.01 -11.18
N MET A 24 -8.07 3.01 -11.96
CA MET A 24 -8.30 3.03 -13.40
C MET A 24 -7.60 1.88 -14.12
N TRP A 25 -6.38 1.55 -13.71
CA TRP A 25 -5.67 0.40 -14.26
C TRP A 25 -6.43 -0.90 -14.01
N GLU A 26 -6.90 -1.11 -12.78
CA GLU A 26 -7.66 -2.32 -12.43
C GLU A 26 -9.01 -2.38 -13.16
N ALA A 27 -9.69 -1.25 -13.31
CA ALA A 27 -10.93 -1.15 -14.09
C ALA A 27 -10.71 -1.47 -15.58
N ILE A 28 -9.64 -0.92 -16.19
CA ILE A 28 -9.24 -1.21 -17.57
C ILE A 28 -8.97 -2.71 -17.72
N ARG A 29 -8.17 -3.30 -16.83
CA ARG A 29 -7.82 -4.72 -16.86
C ARG A 29 -9.05 -5.62 -16.74
N ARG A 30 -9.93 -5.39 -15.75
CA ARG A 30 -11.13 -6.23 -15.55
C ARG A 30 -12.14 -6.12 -16.67
N SER A 31 -12.22 -4.97 -17.34
CA SER A 31 -13.07 -4.82 -18.52
C SER A 31 -12.55 -5.56 -19.77
N GLY A 32 -11.36 -6.17 -19.71
CA GLY A 32 -10.68 -6.74 -20.88
C GLY A 32 -10.15 -5.69 -21.86
N SER A 33 -10.08 -4.44 -21.44
CA SER A 33 -9.61 -3.33 -22.27
C SER A 33 -8.08 -3.22 -22.21
N ALA A 34 -7.44 -2.92 -23.33
CA ALA A 34 -6.00 -2.71 -23.40
C ALA A 34 -5.57 -1.27 -23.10
N ASN A 35 -6.49 -0.30 -23.11
CA ASN A 35 -6.17 1.12 -22.90
C ASN A 35 -7.42 1.94 -22.47
N PRO A 36 -7.26 3.20 -22.02
CA PRO A 36 -8.37 4.04 -21.56
C PRO A 36 -9.46 4.31 -22.61
N ASN A 37 -9.14 4.30 -23.92
CA ASN A 37 -10.15 4.47 -24.97
C ASN A 37 -11.04 3.24 -25.10
N GLN A 38 -10.44 2.05 -25.12
CA GLN A 38 -11.20 0.79 -25.14
C GLN A 38 -12.06 0.64 -23.88
N PHE A 39 -11.55 1.07 -22.73
CA PHE A 39 -12.35 1.14 -21.52
C PHE A 39 -13.54 2.10 -21.66
N GLY A 40 -13.37 3.25 -22.33
CA GLY A 40 -14.47 4.16 -22.65
C GLY A 40 -15.57 3.51 -23.47
N ARG A 41 -15.21 2.77 -24.53
CA ARG A 41 -16.16 1.96 -25.33
C ARG A 41 -16.94 0.98 -24.47
N TRP A 42 -16.22 0.22 -23.66
CA TRP A 42 -16.81 -0.76 -22.76
C TRP A 42 -17.76 -0.07 -21.77
N PHE A 43 -17.32 1.01 -21.13
CA PHE A 43 -18.12 1.77 -20.17
C PHE A 43 -19.41 2.32 -20.80
N ASP A 44 -19.31 2.92 -21.99
CA ASP A 44 -20.46 3.45 -22.72
C ASP A 44 -21.44 2.34 -23.08
N ALA A 45 -20.95 1.18 -23.51
CA ALA A 45 -21.79 0.01 -23.79
C ALA A 45 -22.52 -0.50 -22.52
N GLN A 46 -21.84 -0.55 -21.37
CA GLN A 46 -22.45 -0.97 -20.10
C GLN A 46 -23.45 0.04 -19.54
N THR A 47 -23.30 1.33 -19.88
CA THR A 47 -24.12 2.42 -19.35
C THR A 47 -25.15 2.96 -20.34
N ALA A 48 -25.24 2.37 -21.54
CA ALA A 48 -26.13 2.81 -22.61
C ALA A 48 -27.61 2.93 -22.18
N THR A 49 -28.05 2.06 -21.26
CA THR A 49 -29.43 2.03 -20.74
C THR A 49 -29.60 2.81 -19.43
N TRP A 50 -28.53 3.39 -18.88
CA TRP A 50 -28.59 4.12 -17.63
C TRP A 50 -29.23 5.49 -17.87
N THR A 51 -30.51 5.60 -17.52
CA THR A 51 -31.17 6.88 -17.31
C THR A 51 -30.74 7.43 -15.94
N HIS A 52 -30.46 8.74 -15.86
CA HIS A 52 -30.13 9.38 -14.58
C HIS A 52 -31.16 9.03 -13.49
N ILE A 53 -30.71 8.64 -12.29
CA ILE A 53 -31.54 8.62 -11.09
C ILE A 53 -32.09 10.05 -10.92
N PRO A 54 -33.40 10.26 -10.72
CA PRO A 54 -33.96 11.60 -10.57
C PRO A 54 -33.24 12.31 -9.42
N LYS A 55 -32.86 13.59 -9.61
CA LYS A 55 -32.49 14.44 -8.49
C LYS A 55 -33.72 14.54 -7.58
N SER A 56 -33.66 14.04 -6.34
CA SER A 56 -34.70 14.31 -5.37
C SER A 56 -34.60 15.77 -4.93
N GLY A 57 -35.58 16.59 -5.31
CA GLY A 57 -35.61 18.03 -5.05
C GLY A 57 -36.41 18.80 -6.10
N SER A 58 -36.48 20.12 -6.00
CA SER A 58 -37.27 21.03 -6.85
C SER A 58 -36.94 21.02 -8.35
N ASP A 59 -36.04 20.16 -8.80
CA ASP A 59 -35.58 20.01 -10.19
C ASP A 59 -36.14 18.74 -10.88
N ALA A 60 -37.35 18.31 -10.51
CA ALA A 60 -38.01 17.13 -11.09
C ALA A 60 -38.29 17.22 -12.60
N ASN A 61 -38.12 18.41 -13.21
CA ASN A 61 -38.32 18.66 -14.64
C ASN A 61 -37.03 18.67 -15.47
N ALA A 62 -35.85 18.39 -14.88
CA ALA A 62 -34.63 18.22 -15.65
C ALA A 62 -34.72 16.91 -16.43
N LYS A 63 -34.79 16.98 -17.77
CA LYS A 63 -34.76 15.80 -18.66
C LYS A 63 -33.66 14.84 -18.20
N SER A 64 -34.03 13.58 -18.00
CA SER A 64 -33.11 12.49 -17.69
C SER A 64 -32.13 12.32 -18.86
N GLY A 65 -30.99 13.00 -18.76
CA GLY A 65 -29.90 12.81 -19.70
C GLY A 65 -29.41 11.37 -19.63
N GLN A 66 -29.22 10.74 -20.78
CA GLN A 66 -28.37 9.56 -20.87
C GLN A 66 -26.94 9.97 -20.46
N LEU A 67 -26.18 9.08 -19.81
CA LEU A 67 -24.75 9.32 -19.63
C LEU A 67 -24.13 9.60 -20.99
N LYS A 68 -23.50 10.78 -21.15
CA LYS A 68 -22.84 11.15 -22.40
C LYS A 68 -21.74 10.13 -22.69
N ALA A 69 -21.69 9.65 -23.93
CA ALA A 69 -20.62 8.80 -24.44
C ALA A 69 -19.25 9.41 -24.09
N THR A 70 -18.37 8.57 -23.58
CA THR A 70 -17.08 8.91 -22.99
C THR A 70 -15.90 8.51 -23.88
N GLU A 71 -16.13 7.63 -24.86
CA GLU A 71 -15.14 7.18 -25.84
C GLU A 71 -14.49 8.35 -26.61
N ASP A 72 -15.30 9.14 -27.33
CA ASP A 72 -14.80 10.19 -28.24
C ASP A 72 -14.16 11.38 -27.51
N GLN A 73 -14.35 11.45 -26.18
CA GLN A 73 -13.93 12.58 -25.36
C GLN A 73 -12.60 12.35 -24.64
N LYS A 74 -11.93 11.20 -24.85
CA LYS A 74 -10.69 10.83 -24.13
C LYS A 74 -10.85 10.97 -22.60
N LYS A 75 -12.07 10.83 -22.09
CA LYS A 75 -12.48 11.23 -20.73
C LYS A 75 -11.71 10.49 -19.64
N TRP A 76 -11.26 9.27 -19.94
CA TRP A 76 -10.57 8.39 -19.00
C TRP A 76 -9.06 8.62 -18.91
N TYR A 77 -8.47 9.27 -19.92
CA TYR A 77 -7.01 9.51 -19.94
C TYR A 77 -6.51 10.36 -18.78
N PRO A 78 -7.14 11.49 -18.40
CA PRO A 78 -6.64 12.29 -17.28
C PRO A 78 -6.55 11.52 -15.97
N PHE A 79 -7.43 10.53 -15.74
CA PHE A 79 -7.40 9.68 -14.55
C PHE A 79 -6.34 8.58 -14.68
N ALA A 80 -6.29 7.88 -15.82
CA ALA A 80 -5.31 6.83 -16.08
C ALA A 80 -3.86 7.36 -16.12
N LYS A 81 -3.67 8.60 -16.57
CA LYS A 81 -2.38 9.30 -16.58
C LYS A 81 -1.99 9.89 -15.22
N GLY A 82 -2.91 9.94 -14.26
CA GLY A 82 -2.70 10.54 -12.95
C GLY A 82 -2.69 12.07 -12.93
N GLU A 83 -3.22 12.72 -13.98
CA GLU A 83 -3.33 14.18 -14.07
C GLU A 83 -4.46 14.70 -13.17
N SER A 84 -5.54 13.93 -13.04
CA SER A 84 -6.73 14.26 -12.26
C SER A 84 -7.12 13.14 -11.30
N PRO A 85 -7.55 13.46 -10.07
CA PRO A 85 -8.17 12.48 -9.19
C PRO A 85 -9.58 12.12 -9.68
N LEU A 86 -10.10 10.96 -9.29
CA LEU A 86 -11.49 10.61 -9.52
C LEU A 86 -12.42 11.44 -8.63
N SER A 87 -13.54 11.89 -9.20
CA SER A 87 -14.62 12.52 -8.46
C SER A 87 -15.48 11.47 -7.76
N LYS A 88 -16.14 11.83 -6.65
CA LYS A 88 -17.08 10.93 -5.94
C LYS A 88 -18.17 10.41 -6.88
N ALA A 89 -18.73 11.28 -7.72
CA ALA A 89 -19.76 10.89 -8.69
C ALA A 89 -19.23 9.88 -9.72
N THR A 90 -18.02 10.10 -10.25
CA THR A 90 -17.38 9.15 -11.18
C THR A 90 -17.14 7.80 -10.53
N LEU A 91 -16.65 7.78 -9.29
CA LEU A 91 -16.46 6.56 -8.52
C LEU A 91 -17.78 5.81 -8.30
N SER A 92 -18.87 6.52 -7.96
CA SER A 92 -20.18 5.88 -7.77
C SER A 92 -20.71 5.22 -9.06
N TYR A 93 -20.47 5.81 -10.23
CA TYR A 93 -20.81 5.16 -11.50
C TYR A 93 -19.96 3.91 -11.76
N LEU A 94 -18.65 3.99 -11.50
CA LEU A 94 -17.73 2.87 -11.68
C LEU A 94 -18.04 1.73 -10.69
N ALA A 95 -18.38 2.05 -9.44
CA ALA A 95 -18.77 1.08 -8.41
C ALA A 95 -20.02 0.28 -8.80
N ARG A 96 -20.96 0.88 -9.53
CA ARG A 96 -22.14 0.16 -10.03
C ARG A 96 -21.79 -0.90 -11.08
N LEU A 97 -20.71 -0.70 -11.83
CA LEU A 97 -20.22 -1.68 -12.81
C LEU A 97 -19.25 -2.68 -12.19
N LEU A 98 -18.47 -2.23 -11.21
CA LEU A 98 -17.34 -2.94 -10.62
C LEU A 98 -17.40 -2.79 -9.09
N PRO A 99 -18.37 -3.44 -8.41
CA PRO A 99 -18.67 -3.20 -6.99
C PRO A 99 -17.48 -3.52 -6.07
N ASP A 100 -16.78 -4.61 -6.32
CA ASP A 100 -15.63 -5.04 -5.50
C ASP A 100 -14.38 -4.16 -5.67
N ILE A 101 -14.32 -3.33 -6.72
CA ILE A 101 -13.19 -2.40 -6.92
C ILE A 101 -13.41 -1.13 -6.10
N TYR A 102 -14.64 -0.83 -5.66
CA TYR A 102 -14.92 0.38 -4.89
C TYR A 102 -14.23 0.36 -3.52
N SER A 103 -14.23 -0.78 -2.83
CA SER A 103 -13.42 -0.96 -1.62
C SER A 103 -11.93 -0.80 -1.94
N ASN A 104 -11.46 -1.42 -3.04
CA ASN A 104 -10.07 -1.29 -3.50
C ASN A 104 -9.65 0.15 -3.85
N HIS A 105 -10.57 1.09 -4.14
CA HIS A 105 -10.20 2.49 -4.35
C HIS A 105 -9.62 3.11 -3.08
N TRP A 106 -10.27 2.85 -1.95
CA TRP A 106 -9.91 3.44 -0.66
C TRP A 106 -8.89 2.61 0.08
N SER A 107 -9.02 1.28 0.02
CA SER A 107 -8.07 0.34 0.62
C SER A 107 -6.77 0.25 -0.17
N GLY A 108 -6.84 0.40 -1.49
CA GLY A 108 -5.73 0.14 -2.40
C GLY A 108 -5.54 -1.34 -2.69
N PRO A 109 -4.67 -1.67 -3.67
CA PRO A 109 -4.29 -3.04 -3.95
C PRO A 109 -3.63 -3.65 -2.71
N GLU A 110 -4.06 -4.86 -2.33
CA GLU A 110 -3.59 -5.53 -1.09
C GLU A 110 -3.61 -4.60 0.14
N ARG A 111 -4.60 -3.70 0.25
CA ARG A 111 -4.76 -2.73 1.36
C ARG A 111 -3.62 -1.71 1.52
N LEU A 112 -2.83 -1.49 0.46
CA LEU A 112 -1.65 -0.60 0.47
C LEU A 112 -1.94 0.83 0.94
N TRP A 113 -3.10 1.40 0.60
CA TRP A 113 -3.45 2.76 1.02
C TRP A 113 -3.81 2.84 2.51
N GLU A 114 -4.46 1.81 3.04
CA GLU A 114 -4.66 1.69 4.49
C GLU A 114 -3.32 1.57 5.21
N ALA A 115 -2.41 0.75 4.70
CA ALA A 115 -1.08 0.62 5.28
C ALA A 115 -0.31 1.94 5.25
N LEU A 116 -0.36 2.72 4.16
CA LEU A 116 0.37 3.99 4.05
C LEU A 116 -0.28 5.15 4.82
N TRP A 117 -1.61 5.28 4.73
CA TRP A 117 -2.33 6.51 5.13
C TRP A 117 -3.50 6.26 6.05
N GLY A 118 -3.89 5.00 6.28
CA GLY A 118 -4.92 4.62 7.23
C GLY A 118 -4.53 4.95 8.67
N PRO A 119 -5.49 4.96 9.59
CA PRO A 119 -5.24 5.32 10.97
C PRO A 119 -4.44 4.20 11.70
N PRO A 120 -3.54 4.53 12.64
CA PRO A 120 -2.69 3.54 13.30
C PRO A 120 -3.44 2.40 14.02
N GLU A 121 -4.61 2.68 14.57
CA GLU A 121 -5.47 1.72 15.27
C GLU A 121 -5.93 0.55 14.39
N ASP A 122 -6.04 0.77 13.08
CA ASP A 122 -6.51 -0.25 12.14
C ASP A 122 -5.36 -1.10 11.58
N LEU A 123 -4.09 -0.69 11.76
CA LEU A 123 -2.94 -1.31 11.11
C LEU A 123 -2.70 -2.76 11.57
N TRP A 124 -3.06 -3.10 12.80
CA TRP A 124 -2.96 -4.49 13.28
C TRP A 124 -3.81 -5.47 12.46
N SER A 125 -4.93 -5.00 11.91
CA SER A 125 -5.78 -5.83 11.04
C SER A 125 -5.11 -6.15 9.69
N ILE A 126 -4.07 -5.40 9.31
CA ILE A 126 -3.27 -5.62 8.10
C ILE A 126 -2.16 -6.63 8.39
N CYS A 127 -1.54 -6.56 9.57
CA CYS A 127 -0.47 -7.47 10.01
C CYS A 127 -1.00 -8.88 10.33
N GLY A 128 -1.46 -9.57 9.30
CA GLY A 128 -2.08 -10.90 9.36
C GLY A 128 -1.13 -12.03 9.00
N ALA A 129 0.18 -11.87 9.21
CA ALA A 129 1.17 -12.91 8.96
C ALA A 129 0.89 -14.12 9.89
N SER A 130 0.08 -15.06 9.40
CA SER A 130 0.04 -16.42 9.89
C SER A 130 1.38 -17.05 9.54
N VAL A 131 2.17 -17.40 10.56
CA VAL A 131 3.26 -18.37 10.54
C VAL A 131 3.70 -18.82 9.13
N TYR A 132 4.81 -18.28 8.62
CA TYR A 132 5.54 -18.98 7.55
C TYR A 132 6.62 -19.83 8.24
N GLN A 133 6.21 -20.80 9.06
CA GLN A 133 7.13 -21.74 9.69
C GLN A 133 7.85 -22.55 8.60
N SER A 134 9.15 -22.71 8.81
CA SER A 134 9.96 -23.91 8.61
C SER A 134 9.15 -25.20 8.31
N PRO A 135 9.66 -26.12 7.48
CA PRO A 135 9.03 -26.60 6.25
C PRO A 135 7.79 -27.50 6.37
N LEU A 136 7.20 -27.70 7.56
CA LEU A 136 6.03 -28.57 7.70
C LEU A 136 5.12 -28.09 8.85
N PRO A 137 3.94 -27.50 8.57
CA PRO A 137 2.90 -27.39 9.59
C PRO A 137 2.49 -28.81 10.01
N LYS A 138 2.42 -29.07 11.33
CA LYS A 138 1.75 -30.28 11.82
C LYS A 138 0.26 -30.14 11.45
N PRO A 139 -0.34 -31.11 10.75
CA PRO A 139 -1.71 -31.00 10.21
C PRO A 139 -2.79 -30.80 11.29
N ASP A 140 -2.48 -31.08 12.56
CA ASP A 140 -3.41 -31.02 13.69
C ASP A 140 -3.12 -29.89 14.70
N ALA A 141 -2.20 -28.96 14.39
CA ALA A 141 -1.91 -27.83 15.27
C ALA A 141 -2.71 -26.59 14.86
N ASP A 142 -3.38 -25.95 15.82
CA ASP A 142 -3.92 -24.61 15.61
C ASP A 142 -2.79 -23.68 15.13
N PRO A 143 -3.04 -22.82 14.12
CA PRO A 143 -2.02 -21.90 13.65
C PRO A 143 -1.62 -20.97 14.81
N GLU A 144 -0.39 -21.13 15.29
CA GLU A 144 0.16 -20.30 16.35
C GLU A 144 0.16 -18.83 15.87
N LEU A 145 -0.19 -17.87 16.73
CA LEU A 145 -0.09 -16.46 16.33
C LEU A 145 1.40 -16.12 16.21
N PHE A 146 1.84 -15.70 15.02
CA PHE A 146 3.24 -15.41 14.75
C PHE A 146 3.56 -13.92 14.84
N ALA A 147 2.63 -13.09 14.38
CA ALA A 147 2.62 -11.65 14.58
C ALA A 147 1.17 -11.19 14.77
N GLY A 148 0.97 -10.13 15.53
CA GLY A 148 -0.36 -9.52 15.71
C GLY A 148 -0.58 -8.96 17.11
N SER A 149 -1.75 -8.37 17.33
CA SER A 149 -2.11 -7.72 18.60
C SER A 149 -2.24 -8.69 19.79
N GLY A 150 -2.12 -10.00 19.57
CA GLY A 150 -2.12 -11.03 20.60
C GLY A 150 -0.74 -11.27 21.25
N LEU A 151 0.34 -10.72 20.67
CA LEU A 151 1.71 -10.83 21.18
C LEU A 151 2.27 -9.45 21.58
N PRO A 152 3.32 -9.39 22.42
CA PRO A 152 4.13 -8.18 22.57
C PRO A 152 4.60 -7.62 21.21
N PHE A 153 4.64 -6.30 21.07
CA PHE A 153 4.99 -5.66 19.80
C PHE A 153 6.39 -6.06 19.30
N GLU A 154 7.38 -6.07 20.20
CA GLU A 154 8.76 -6.43 19.85
C GLU A 154 8.88 -7.88 19.34
N GLU A 155 8.15 -8.80 19.97
CA GLU A 155 8.06 -10.20 19.54
C GLU A 155 7.39 -10.32 18.16
N SER A 156 6.27 -9.64 17.95
CA SER A 156 5.60 -9.59 16.64
C SER A 156 6.51 -9.05 15.54
N LEU A 157 7.24 -7.96 15.82
CA LEU A 157 8.15 -7.35 14.86
C LEU A 157 9.34 -8.26 14.55
N HIS A 158 9.94 -8.87 15.58
CA HIS A 158 11.05 -9.81 15.43
C HIS A 158 10.63 -11.02 14.58
N ASN A 159 9.50 -11.65 14.92
CA ASN A 159 8.97 -12.79 14.19
C ASN A 159 8.68 -12.42 12.72
N PHE A 160 7.98 -11.31 12.49
CA PHE A 160 7.68 -10.82 11.14
C PHE A 160 8.95 -10.63 10.31
N GLU A 161 9.97 -9.97 10.89
CA GLU A 161 11.23 -9.72 10.21
C GLU A 161 11.97 -11.02 9.86
N ALA A 162 12.09 -11.93 10.83
CA ALA A 162 12.71 -13.24 10.66
C ALA A 162 12.08 -14.03 9.52
N SER A 163 10.74 -14.05 9.46
CA SER A 163 9.97 -14.73 8.43
C SER A 163 10.14 -14.11 7.04
N LEU A 164 10.08 -12.77 6.95
CA LEU A 164 10.28 -12.07 5.69
C LEU A 164 11.68 -12.32 5.13
N LEU A 165 12.69 -12.33 6.00
CA LEU A 165 14.08 -12.62 5.62
C LEU A 165 14.29 -14.07 5.20
N ALA A 166 13.69 -15.04 5.90
CA ALA A 166 13.73 -16.44 5.50
C ALA A 166 13.12 -16.65 4.10
N ARG A 167 12.02 -15.96 3.77
CA ARG A 167 11.43 -15.98 2.43
C ARG A 167 12.33 -15.32 1.38
N HIS A 168 12.87 -14.15 1.70
CA HIS A 168 13.73 -13.41 0.79
C HIS A 168 15.06 -14.12 0.48
N LEU A 169 15.61 -14.87 1.44
CA LEU A 169 16.95 -15.47 1.34
C LEU A 169 16.96 -16.97 1.02
N MET A 170 16.00 -17.76 1.50
CA MET A 170 16.23 -19.20 1.68
C MET A 170 15.15 -20.13 1.09
N TYR A 171 13.87 -19.90 1.35
CA TYR A 171 12.87 -21.00 1.21
C TYR A 171 11.47 -20.61 0.67
N GLY A 172 11.29 -19.45 0.03
CA GLY A 172 9.95 -18.92 -0.24
C GLY A 172 9.47 -18.85 -1.70
N PRO A 173 8.16 -18.65 -1.92
CA PRO A 173 7.66 -17.97 -3.10
C PRO A 173 8.12 -16.50 -3.11
N GLU A 174 8.22 -15.92 -4.31
CA GLU A 174 8.61 -14.52 -4.55
C GLU A 174 7.85 -13.56 -3.62
N LEU A 175 8.47 -12.45 -3.20
CA LEU A 175 7.81 -11.47 -2.35
C LEU A 175 6.68 -10.78 -3.11
N GLU A 176 5.53 -10.63 -2.44
CA GLU A 176 4.31 -10.11 -3.04
C GLU A 176 3.99 -8.69 -2.53
N LEU A 177 3.04 -8.02 -3.19
CA LEU A 177 2.59 -6.70 -2.75
C LEU A 177 2.01 -6.73 -1.33
N ARG A 178 1.41 -7.86 -0.93
CA ARG A 178 0.94 -8.08 0.44
C ARG A 178 2.07 -7.98 1.47
N ASP A 179 3.24 -8.57 1.20
CA ASP A 179 4.40 -8.51 2.08
C ASP A 179 4.88 -7.06 2.29
N LEU A 180 4.82 -6.23 1.22
CA LEU A 180 5.08 -4.80 1.32
C LEU A 180 4.03 -4.08 2.19
N THR A 181 2.74 -4.35 1.97
CA THR A 181 1.65 -3.75 2.76
C THR A 181 1.83 -4.07 4.25
N GLU A 182 2.05 -5.34 4.60
CA GLU A 182 2.26 -5.79 5.98
C GLU A 182 3.51 -5.14 6.59
N SER A 183 4.59 -5.03 5.82
CA SER A 183 5.82 -4.34 6.25
C SER A 183 5.60 -2.85 6.54
N ILE A 184 4.84 -2.14 5.70
CA ILE A 184 4.51 -0.72 5.91
C ILE A 184 3.63 -0.56 7.15
N ALA A 185 2.63 -1.43 7.33
CA ALA A 185 1.77 -1.42 8.51
C ALA A 185 2.58 -1.65 9.80
N MET A 186 3.46 -2.65 9.81
CA MET A 186 4.35 -2.95 10.94
C MET A 186 5.31 -1.78 11.23
N TYR A 187 5.86 -1.17 10.18
CA TYR A 187 6.71 0.02 10.30
C TYR A 187 5.99 1.21 10.93
N ARG A 188 4.75 1.49 10.53
CA ARG A 188 3.96 2.57 11.13
C ARG A 188 3.46 2.25 12.53
N LEU A 189 3.14 0.99 12.83
CA LEU A 189 2.88 0.55 14.20
C LEU A 189 4.12 0.76 15.08
N HIS A 190 5.32 0.43 14.57
CA HIS A 190 6.57 0.69 15.27
C HIS A 190 6.75 2.18 15.57
N GLN A 191 6.45 3.08 14.62
CA GLN A 191 6.49 4.52 14.88
C GLN A 191 5.55 4.91 16.03
N SER A 192 4.31 4.41 16.03
CA SER A 192 3.33 4.69 17.08
C SER A 192 3.77 4.18 18.45
N VAL A 193 4.30 2.95 18.52
CA VAL A 193 4.77 2.34 19.76
C VAL A 193 6.03 3.03 20.28
N ASN A 194 6.99 3.32 19.40
CA ASN A 194 8.25 3.96 19.77
C ASN A 194 8.05 5.34 20.41
N ARG A 195 7.03 6.11 19.97
CA ARG A 195 6.65 7.38 20.60
C ARG A 195 6.21 7.23 22.05
N LEU A 196 5.68 6.08 22.44
CA LEU A 196 5.16 5.82 23.78
C LEU A 196 6.19 5.12 24.67
N ALA A 197 6.90 4.13 24.12
CA ALA A 197 7.70 3.18 24.90
C ALA A 197 9.20 3.19 24.57
N LYS A 198 9.67 4.04 23.64
CA LYS A 198 11.08 4.11 23.19
C LYS A 198 11.66 2.73 22.86
N THR A 199 10.92 1.94 22.10
CA THR A 199 11.28 0.58 21.72
C THR A 199 12.46 0.57 20.75
N GLY A 200 13.30 -0.48 20.84
CA GLY A 200 14.23 -0.80 19.76
C GLY A 200 13.46 -1.23 18.51
N GLY A 201 14.07 -1.15 17.31
CA GLY A 201 13.38 -1.66 16.11
C GLY A 201 13.92 -1.21 14.76
N ALA A 202 15.24 -1.30 14.53
CA ALA A 202 15.82 -1.09 13.19
C ALA A 202 15.21 -2.02 12.12
N GLY A 203 14.66 -3.18 12.54
CA GLY A 203 14.03 -4.17 11.67
C GLY A 203 12.79 -3.70 10.91
N ALA A 204 12.03 -2.76 11.47
CA ALA A 204 10.74 -2.38 10.90
C ALA A 204 10.87 -1.68 9.53
N TYR A 205 11.78 -0.71 9.42
CA TYR A 205 12.04 -0.04 8.14
C TYR A 205 12.79 -0.96 7.16
N ARG A 206 13.65 -1.82 7.68
CA ARG A 206 14.37 -2.82 6.89
C ARG A 206 13.43 -3.78 6.16
N CYS A 207 12.34 -4.22 6.79
CA CYS A 207 11.30 -5.03 6.13
C CYS A 207 10.72 -4.31 4.91
N VAL A 208 10.37 -3.02 5.06
CA VAL A 208 9.86 -2.20 3.96
C VAL A 208 10.87 -2.13 2.80
N ARG A 209 12.14 -1.93 3.12
CA ARG A 209 13.22 -1.87 2.12
C ARG A 209 13.41 -3.20 1.39
N ILE A 210 13.41 -4.33 2.10
CA ILE A 210 13.48 -5.67 1.51
C ILE A 210 12.35 -5.86 0.48
N CYS A 211 11.12 -5.50 0.83
CA CYS A 211 9.98 -5.61 -0.08
C CYS A 211 10.07 -4.64 -1.28
N LEU A 212 10.52 -3.40 -1.09
CA LEU A 212 10.70 -2.44 -2.19
C LEU A 212 11.84 -2.81 -3.15
N ASP A 213 12.84 -3.55 -2.66
CA ASP A 213 13.97 -3.99 -3.47
C ASP A 213 13.71 -5.33 -4.17
N ALA A 214 12.64 -6.04 -3.78
CA ALA A 214 12.16 -7.23 -4.47
C ALA A 214 11.73 -6.92 -5.93
N PRO A 215 12.29 -7.62 -6.93
CA PRO A 215 11.97 -7.39 -8.35
C PRO A 215 10.47 -7.47 -8.67
N GLU A 216 9.76 -8.40 -8.02
CA GLU A 216 8.37 -8.74 -8.28
C GLU A 216 7.43 -7.66 -7.76
N VAL A 217 7.67 -7.21 -6.52
CA VAL A 217 6.96 -6.06 -5.93
C VAL A 217 7.19 -4.81 -6.77
N ARG A 218 8.45 -4.55 -7.16
CA ARG A 218 8.80 -3.41 -8.01
C ARG A 218 8.09 -3.48 -9.37
N TRP A 219 8.08 -4.64 -10.00
CA TRP A 219 7.40 -4.85 -11.27
C TRP A 219 5.89 -4.66 -11.13
N HIS A 220 5.27 -5.24 -10.10
CA HIS A 220 3.84 -5.12 -9.82
C HIS A 220 3.44 -3.66 -9.61
N LEU A 221 4.16 -2.90 -8.80
CA LEU A 221 3.87 -1.47 -8.58
C LEU A 221 4.00 -0.66 -9.88
N ARG A 222 5.03 -0.95 -10.70
CA ARG A 222 5.19 -0.31 -12.01
C ARG A 222 4.07 -0.68 -12.97
N SER A 223 3.60 -1.93 -12.98
CA SER A 223 2.51 -2.34 -13.86
C SER A 223 1.20 -1.62 -13.53
N LEU A 224 0.90 -1.41 -12.23
CA LEU A 224 -0.28 -0.65 -11.78
C LEU A 224 -0.31 0.82 -12.26
N SER A 225 0.83 1.34 -12.71
CA SER A 225 1.00 2.71 -13.20
C SER A 225 1.47 2.77 -14.66
N ALA A 226 1.29 1.70 -15.43
CA ALA A 226 1.82 1.60 -16.80
C ALA A 226 1.32 2.70 -17.77
N PHE A 227 0.15 3.28 -17.51
CA PHE A 227 -0.42 4.40 -18.30
C PHE A 227 -0.21 5.77 -17.65
N ALA A 228 0.35 5.81 -16.45
CA ALA A 228 0.54 7.04 -15.69
C ALA A 228 1.76 7.83 -16.18
N ASN A 229 1.74 9.14 -15.95
CA ASN A 229 2.89 10.00 -16.20
C ASN A 229 3.98 9.87 -15.10
N PHE A 230 3.78 8.99 -14.12
CA PHE A 230 4.69 8.72 -13.02
C PHE A 230 4.74 7.21 -12.75
N SER A 231 5.80 6.75 -12.07
CA SER A 231 5.85 5.39 -11.55
C SER A 231 5.29 5.34 -10.14
N LEU A 232 4.32 4.46 -9.89
CA LEU A 232 3.81 4.24 -8.54
C LEU A 232 4.93 3.76 -7.60
N TYR A 233 5.84 2.93 -8.10
CA TYR A 233 7.01 2.52 -7.33
C TYR A 233 7.85 3.71 -6.88
N ASP A 234 8.19 4.62 -7.78
CA ASP A 234 9.05 5.77 -7.46
C ASP A 234 8.36 6.73 -6.49
N GLU A 235 7.06 6.95 -6.64
CA GLU A 235 6.25 7.79 -5.74
C GLU A 235 6.20 7.21 -4.32
N LEU A 236 5.99 5.90 -4.19
CA LEU A 236 5.97 5.20 -2.90
C LEU A 236 7.34 5.15 -2.24
N ASN A 237 8.36 4.80 -3.02
CA ASN A 237 9.74 4.76 -2.57
C ASN A 237 10.16 6.14 -2.02
N SER A 238 9.88 7.21 -2.77
CA SER A 238 10.21 8.58 -2.35
C SER A 238 9.48 8.99 -1.08
N GLU A 239 8.21 8.64 -0.93
CA GLU A 239 7.43 8.94 0.27
C GLU A 239 7.94 8.19 1.51
N LEU A 240 8.24 6.90 1.38
CA LEU A 240 8.75 6.07 2.47
C LEU A 240 10.17 6.48 2.89
N VAL A 241 11.03 6.83 1.93
CA VAL A 241 12.36 7.41 2.18
C VAL A 241 12.24 8.75 2.90
N ALA A 242 11.39 9.66 2.43
CA ALA A 242 11.17 10.95 3.06
C ALA A 242 10.62 10.80 4.49
N THR A 243 9.71 9.85 4.69
CA THR A 243 9.12 9.54 6.01
C THR A 243 10.16 9.03 6.98
N GLU A 244 11.04 8.11 6.56
CA GLU A 244 12.10 7.61 7.44
C GLU A 244 13.16 8.68 7.74
N LEU A 245 13.51 9.52 6.75
CA LEU A 245 14.40 10.66 6.97
C LEU A 245 13.82 11.66 7.99
N ASP A 246 12.52 11.94 7.92
CA ASP A 246 11.84 12.79 8.91
C ASP A 246 11.81 12.13 10.29
N ARG A 247 11.52 10.83 10.35
CA ARG A 247 11.54 10.05 11.60
C ARG A 247 12.92 10.10 12.28
N LEU A 248 13.99 9.85 11.53
CA LEU A 248 15.37 9.88 12.05
C LEU A 248 15.78 11.27 12.58
N LYS A 249 15.15 12.34 12.09
CA LYS A 249 15.35 13.70 12.62
C LYS A 249 14.54 13.93 13.90
N ARG A 250 13.30 13.43 13.97
CA ARG A 250 12.35 13.71 15.06
C ARG A 250 12.46 12.75 16.25
N GLU A 251 13.00 11.55 16.06
CA GLU A 251 13.05 10.49 17.07
C GLU A 251 14.52 10.14 17.45
N PRO A 252 15.17 10.92 18.33
CA PRO A 252 16.56 10.67 18.72
C PRO A 252 16.79 9.28 19.31
N SER A 253 15.84 8.73 20.08
CA SER A 253 15.97 7.38 20.65
C SER A 253 16.05 6.30 19.57
N TYR A 254 15.24 6.42 18.51
CA TYR A 254 15.28 5.51 17.38
C TYR A 254 16.58 5.67 16.59
N ARG A 255 17.03 6.91 16.37
CA ARG A 255 18.30 7.20 15.71
C ARG A 255 19.48 6.59 16.48
N THR A 256 19.50 6.71 17.81
CA THR A 256 20.51 6.09 18.66
C THR A 256 20.47 4.57 18.55
N ALA A 257 19.28 3.96 18.50
CA ALA A 257 19.13 2.51 18.39
C ALA A 257 19.63 1.92 17.05
N ILE A 258 19.65 2.71 15.98
CA ILE A 258 20.22 2.29 14.68
C ILE A 258 21.75 2.40 14.68
N ASP A 259 22.32 3.25 15.55
CA ASP A 259 23.77 3.45 15.68
C ASP A 259 24.48 3.78 14.36
N THR A 260 23.87 4.67 13.55
CA THR A 260 24.48 5.15 12.30
C THR A 260 24.65 6.67 12.28
N SER A 261 25.85 7.10 11.86
CA SER A 261 26.13 8.50 11.56
C SER A 261 25.65 8.90 10.15
N ASP A 262 25.61 7.94 9.21
CA ASP A 262 25.15 8.15 7.84
C ASP A 262 23.68 7.74 7.68
N VAL A 263 22.81 8.68 8.06
CA VAL A 263 21.36 8.57 7.95
C VAL A 263 20.91 8.40 6.48
N GLN A 264 21.61 8.98 5.52
CA GLN A 264 21.22 8.88 4.10
C GLN A 264 21.50 7.48 3.56
N ALA A 265 22.69 6.95 3.83
CA ALA A 265 23.04 5.58 3.44
C ALA A 265 22.11 4.56 4.11
N TYR A 266 21.78 4.74 5.40
CA TYR A 266 20.85 3.85 6.10
C TYR A 266 19.46 3.83 5.47
N VAL A 267 18.90 4.98 5.08
CA VAL A 267 17.55 5.01 4.48
C VAL A 267 17.52 4.31 3.11
N LEU A 268 18.62 4.35 2.37
CA LEU A 268 18.73 3.67 1.08
C LEU A 268 18.98 2.16 1.23
N ASN A 269 19.82 1.77 2.21
CA ASN A 269 20.19 0.38 2.42
C ASN A 269 20.37 0.06 3.93
N PRO A 270 19.27 -0.12 4.68
CA PRO A 270 19.35 -0.38 6.12
C PRO A 270 19.95 -1.74 6.47
N ARG A 271 20.11 -2.65 5.48
CA ARG A 271 20.71 -3.98 5.69
C ARG A 271 22.21 -3.91 5.98
N GLU A 272 22.91 -2.92 5.43
CA GLU A 272 24.34 -2.73 5.69
C GLU A 272 24.63 -2.34 7.14
N PHE A 273 23.63 -1.83 7.85
CA PHE A 273 23.73 -1.31 9.22
C PHE A 273 23.21 -2.30 10.28
N CYS A 274 22.93 -3.55 9.90
CA CYS A 274 22.67 -4.62 10.88
C CYS A 274 23.95 -5.04 11.60
N SER A 275 23.87 -5.34 12.89
CA SER A 275 24.99 -5.97 13.61
C SER A 275 25.30 -7.35 13.04
N GLU A 276 26.56 -7.79 13.11
CA GLU A 276 26.96 -9.14 12.66
C GLU A 276 26.21 -10.24 13.43
N GLU A 277 25.88 -10.02 14.71
CA GLU A 277 25.04 -10.94 15.51
C GLU A 277 23.62 -11.05 14.96
N GLN A 278 23.01 -9.94 14.52
CA GLN A 278 21.72 -9.99 13.83
C GLN A 278 21.85 -10.65 12.46
N LYS A 279 22.92 -10.40 11.70
CA LYS A 279 23.17 -11.10 10.43
C LYS A 279 23.36 -12.61 10.64
N VAL A 280 23.97 -13.00 11.77
CA VAL A 280 24.19 -14.39 12.17
C VAL A 280 22.91 -15.03 12.71
N GLU A 281 22.10 -14.38 13.55
CA GLU A 281 20.76 -14.86 13.95
C GLU A 281 19.84 -15.03 12.73
N LEU A 282 19.87 -14.08 11.80
CA LEU A 282 19.17 -14.16 10.52
C LEU A 282 19.69 -15.28 9.61
N ALA A 283 20.97 -15.67 9.76
CA ALA A 283 21.56 -16.84 9.13
C ALA A 283 21.40 -18.13 9.95
N LEU A 284 20.90 -18.07 11.19
CA LEU A 284 20.65 -19.19 12.11
C LEU A 284 19.17 -19.54 12.26
N ILE A 285 18.23 -18.74 11.72
CA ILE A 285 16.83 -19.15 11.44
C ILE A 285 16.78 -20.15 10.26
N THR A 286 17.80 -20.98 10.20
CA THR A 286 18.17 -21.91 9.16
C THR A 286 18.22 -23.29 9.82
N PRO A 287 17.36 -24.24 9.45
CA PRO A 287 17.72 -25.64 9.56
C PRO A 287 18.82 -25.99 8.55
#